data_AF-B3M3C4-F1
#
_entry.id   AF-B3M3C4-F1
#
_cell.length_a   1.000
_cell.length_b   1.000
_cell.length_c   1.000
_cell.angle_alpha   90.00
_cell.angle_beta   90.00
_cell.angle_gamma   90.00
#
_symmetry.space_group_name_H-M   'P 1'
#
loop_
_entity.id
_entity.type
_entity.pdbx_description
1 polymer ?
#
loop_
_entity_poly.entity_id
_entity_poly.type
_entity_poly.pdbx_seq_one_letter_code
_entity_poly.pdbx_strand_id
1 'polypeptide(L)' 'MSGRDYNGEPGCHSPEELQRNFRHFWDPTAYWKCGKADQPAQLQHCPANELFYDREQRCVKWKDWQWTEPQDPPTRPRK' A
#
# COMPACT_ATOMS: atom_id res chain seq x y z
N MET A 1 16.56 -4.90 19.80
CA MET A 1 15.31 -4.14 19.97
C MET A 1 14.71 -3.90 18.59
N SER A 2 13.61 -4.60 18.34
CA SER A 2 12.68 -4.66 17.20
C SER A 2 12.98 -3.79 15.97
N GLY A 3 13.72 -4.37 15.03
CA GLY A 3 13.85 -3.85 13.68
C GLY A 3 12.85 -4.50 12.73
N ARG A 4 11.85 -3.72 12.30
CA ARG A 4 11.21 -3.75 10.97
C ARG A 4 10.17 -4.83 10.69
N ASP A 5 9.03 -4.77 11.39
CA ASP A 5 7.73 -5.08 10.79
C ASP A 5 7.34 -3.90 9.86
N TYR A 6 8.16 -3.64 8.83
CA TYR A 6 7.83 -2.60 7.87
C TYR A 6 6.76 -3.14 6.93
N ASN A 7 5.57 -2.56 7.03
CA ASN A 7 4.38 -3.03 6.35
C ASN A 7 4.21 -2.45 4.94
N GLY A 8 5.24 -1.76 4.43
CA GLY A 8 5.16 -1.00 3.18
C GLY A 8 4.42 0.33 3.33
N GLU A 9 4.31 0.89 4.55
CA GLU A 9 3.63 2.16 4.79
C GLU A 9 4.39 3.32 4.09
N PRO A 10 3.75 4.09 3.19
CA PRO A 10 4.34 5.27 2.57
C PRO A 10 4.31 6.47 3.53
N GLY A 11 5.29 7.37 3.38
CA GLY A 11 5.34 8.62 4.16
C GLY A 11 4.34 9.69 3.71
N CYS A 12 3.72 9.53 2.54
CA CYS A 12 2.74 10.47 1.98
C CYS A 12 3.25 11.91 1.88
N HIS A 13 4.55 12.10 1.60
CA HIS A 13 5.13 13.44 1.41
C HIS A 13 5.13 13.84 -0.07
N SER A 14 5.15 12.87 -0.99
CA SER A 14 5.21 13.17 -2.42
C SER A 14 3.80 13.22 -3.03
N PRO A 15 3.53 14.16 -3.95
CA PRO A 15 2.24 14.24 -4.63
C PRO A 15 1.92 12.98 -5.45
N GLU A 16 2.93 12.27 -5.93
CA GLU A 16 2.79 10.98 -6.60
C GLU A 16 2.23 9.90 -5.67
N GLU A 17 2.59 9.93 -4.37
CA GLU A 17 2.07 9.00 -3.37
C GLU A 17 0.62 9.34 -2.99
N LEU A 18 0.24 10.62 -3.04
CA LEU A 18 -1.13 11.07 -2.75
C LEU A 18 -2.14 10.62 -3.81
N GLN A 19 -1.67 10.35 -5.04
CA GLN A 19 -2.49 9.87 -6.14
C GLN A 19 -2.39 8.35 -6.34
N ARG A 20 -1.57 7.67 -5.54
CA ARG A 20 -1.30 6.23 -5.68
C ARG A 20 -1.63 5.47 -4.40
N ASN A 21 -1.97 4.20 -4.58
CA ASN A 21 -2.21 3.23 -3.54
C ASN A 21 -1.02 2.25 -3.52
N PHE A 22 -0.54 1.92 -2.33
CA PHE A 22 0.62 1.04 -2.14
C PHE A 22 0.16 -0.28 -1.53
N ARG A 23 0.68 -1.39 -2.04
CA ARG A 23 0.30 -2.71 -1.53
C ARG A 23 0.92 -2.94 -0.15
N HIS A 24 0.14 -3.53 0.77
CA HIS A 24 0.69 -3.97 2.05
C HIS A 24 1.62 -5.17 1.85
N PHE A 25 2.81 -5.13 2.45
CA PHE A 25 3.86 -6.12 2.18
C PHE A 25 3.47 -7.53 2.62
N TRP A 26 2.73 -7.63 3.72
CA TRP A 26 2.34 -8.89 4.33
C TRP A 26 0.92 -9.34 3.98
N ASP A 27 0.07 -8.40 3.55
CA ASP A 27 -1.36 -8.64 3.41
C ASP A 27 -1.82 -8.22 2.01
N PRO A 28 -2.10 -9.16 1.09
CA PRO A 28 -2.53 -8.84 -0.25
C PRO A 28 -3.97 -8.30 -0.30
N THR A 29 -4.76 -8.43 0.77
CA THR A 29 -6.10 -7.87 0.88
C THR A 29 -6.08 -6.41 1.34
N ALA A 30 -4.93 -5.93 1.83
CA ALA A 30 -4.78 -4.59 2.37
C ALA A 30 -3.85 -3.73 1.50
N TYR A 31 -4.10 -2.43 1.52
CA TYR A 31 -3.29 -1.44 0.83
C TYR A 31 -3.26 -0.13 1.60
N TRP A 32 -2.17 0.58 1.45
CA TRP A 32 -1.96 1.91 2.00
C TRP A 32 -2.43 2.96 1.00
N LYS A 33 -3.22 3.90 1.49
CA LYS A 33 -3.69 5.05 0.72
C LYS A 33 -3.32 6.33 1.44
N CYS A 34 -2.64 7.22 0.73
CA CYS A 34 -2.36 8.55 1.24
C CYS A 34 -3.57 9.46 1.01
N GLY A 35 -4.12 10.03 2.08
CA GLY A 35 -5.24 10.96 1.98
C GLY A 35 -4.81 12.42 1.77
N LYS A 36 -3.76 12.85 2.48
CA LYS A 36 -3.22 14.21 2.49
C LYS A 36 -1.70 14.19 2.66
N ALA A 37 -1.05 15.25 2.15
CA ALA A 37 0.38 15.45 2.35
C ALA A 37 0.71 15.52 3.84
N ASP A 38 1.84 14.93 4.25
CA ASP A 38 2.33 14.93 5.65
C ASP A 38 1.37 14.27 6.65
N GLN A 39 0.46 13.42 6.17
CA GLN A 39 -0.41 12.60 7.02
C GLN A 39 -0.03 11.12 6.86
N PRO A 40 -0.15 10.32 7.94
CA PRO A 40 0.11 8.89 7.86
C PRO A 40 -0.82 8.24 6.84
N ALA A 41 -0.29 7.26 6.11
CA ALA A 41 -1.08 6.50 5.16
C ALA A 41 -2.20 5.75 5.88
N GLN A 42 -3.38 5.71 5.28
CA GLN A 42 -4.49 4.95 5.81
C GLN A 42 -4.47 3.54 5.24
N LEU A 43 -4.52 2.54 6.13
CA LEU A 43 -4.73 1.16 5.74
C LEU A 43 -6.17 0.99 5.28
N GLN A 44 -6.35 0.50 4.06
CA GLN A 44 -7.63 0.19 3.47
C GLN A 44 -7.65 -1.28 3.07
N HIS A 45 -8.82 -1.91 3.18
CA HIS A 45 -9.00 -3.32 2.85
C HIS A 45 -9.90 -3.48 1.63
N CYS A 46 -9.54 -4.43 0.78
CA CYS A 46 -10.36 -4.85 -0.33
C CYS A 46 -11.55 -5.70 0.14
N PRO A 47 -12.65 -5.74 -0.65
CA PRO A 47 -13.78 -6.64 -0.40
C PRO A 47 -13.38 -8.12 -0.34
N ALA A 48 -14.27 -8.96 0.21
CA ALA A 48 -14.05 -10.40 0.27
C ALA A 48 -13.81 -11.01 -1.12
N ASN A 49 -12.82 -11.92 -1.22
CA ASN A 49 -12.34 -12.53 -2.48
C ASN A 49 -11.68 -11.55 -3.47
N GLU A 50 -11.29 -10.36 -3.02
CA GLU A 50 -10.51 -9.41 -3.79
C GLU A 50 -9.18 -9.09 -3.12
N LEU A 51 -8.16 -8.90 -3.94
CA LEU A 51 -6.79 -8.59 -3.54
C LEU A 51 -6.36 -7.30 -4.22
N PHE A 52 -5.62 -6.47 -3.50
CA PHE A 52 -5.12 -5.22 -4.04
C PHE A 52 -4.03 -5.50 -5.08
N TYR A 53 -4.23 -4.98 -6.29
CA TYR A 53 -3.28 -5.11 -7.37
C TYR A 53 -2.64 -3.76 -7.67
N ASP A 54 -1.38 -3.62 -7.26
CA ASP A 54 -0.57 -2.40 -7.44
C ASP A 54 -0.55 -1.93 -8.90
N ARG A 55 -0.43 -2.83 -9.88
CA ARG A 55 -0.41 -2.47 -11.30
C ARG A 55 -1.68 -1.76 -11.76
N GLU A 56 -2.82 -2.21 -11.25
CA GLU A 56 -4.13 -1.66 -11.60
C GLU A 56 -4.59 -0.57 -10.60
N GLN A 57 -3.82 -0.36 -9.52
CA GLN A 57 -4.13 0.54 -8.41
C GLN A 57 -5.54 0.31 -7.81
N ARG A 58 -6.05 -0.93 -7.91
CA ARG A 58 -7.41 -1.31 -7.49
C ARG A 58 -7.48 -2.74 -6.96
N CYS A 59 -8.58 -3.04 -6.28
CA CYS A 59 -8.92 -4.40 -5.88
C CYS A 59 -9.37 -5.21 -7.10
N VAL A 60 -8.75 -6.37 -7.31
CA VAL A 60 -9.11 -7.33 -8.37
C VAL A 60 -9.46 -8.67 -7.73
N LYS A 61 -10.20 -9.52 -8.43
CA LYS A 61 -10.53 -10.86 -7.91
C LYS A 61 -9.24 -11.66 -7.69
N TRP A 62 -9.21 -12.46 -6.63
CA TRP A 62 -8.04 -13.28 -6.29
C TRP A 62 -7.55 -14.18 -7.44
N LYS A 63 -8.45 -14.57 -8.37
CA LYS A 63 -8.12 -15.37 -9.55
C LYS A 63 -7.31 -14.61 -10.59
N ASP A 64 -7.58 -13.31 -10.74
CA ASP A 64 -6.90 -12.43 -11.69
C ASP A 64 -5.67 -11.74 -11.06
N TRP A 65 -5.62 -11.75 -9.72
CA TRP A 65 -4.51 -11.22 -8.97
C TRP A 65 -3.26 -12.07 -9.15
N GLN A 66 -2.17 -11.41 -9.48
CA GLN A 66 -0.86 -12.03 -9.58
C GLN A 66 0.06 -11.40 -8.54
N TRP A 67 0.88 -12.23 -7.90
CA TRP A 67 1.90 -11.71 -7.00
C TRP A 67 2.85 -10.83 -7.80
N THR A 68 2.87 -9.55 -7.44
CA THR A 68 3.88 -8.59 -7.89
C THR A 68 4.83 -8.27 -6.75
N GLU A 69 6.08 -7.95 -7.10
CA GLU A 69 7.04 -7.44 -6.14
C GLU A 69 6.52 -6.11 -5.56
N PRO A 70 6.44 -5.97 -4.22
CA PRO A 70 6.02 -4.73 -3.60
C PRO A 70 7.00 -3.62 -3.98
N GLN A 71 6.49 -2.51 -4.53
CA GLN A 71 7.33 -1.34 -4.73
C GLN A 71 7.50 -0.62 -3.40
N ASP A 72 8.75 -0.45 -2.95
CA ASP A 72 9.07 0.45 -1.84
C ASP A 72 8.56 1.86 -2.22
N PRO A 73 7.74 2.49 -1.37
CA PRO A 73 7.32 3.86 -1.61
C PRO A 73 8.54 4.79 -1.61
N PRO A 74 8.53 5.86 -2.42
CA PRO A 74 9.65 6.78 -2.52
C PRO A 74 9.93 7.47 -1.19
N THR A 75 8.92 7.62 -0.34
CA THR A 75 9.09 8.17 1.00
C THR A 75 8.69 7.17 2.06
N ARG A 76 9.50 7.10 3.12
CA ARG A 76 9.20 6.31 4.31
C ARG A 76 8.66 7.24 5.40
N PRO A 77 7.69 6.79 6.23
CA PRO A 77 7.22 7.57 7.35
C PRO A 77 8.39 7.88 8.28
N ARG A 78 8.67 9.17 8.48
CA ARG A 78 9.65 9.60 9.49
C ARG A 78 9.00 9.42 10.87
N LYS A 79 9.54 8.49 11.66
CA LYS A 79 9.26 8.39 13.11
C LYS A 79 9.81 9.59 13.86
#